data_AF-A0A316X4E9-F1
#
_entry.id   AF-A0A316X4E9-F1
#
_cell.length_a   1.000
_cell.length_b   1.000
_cell.length_c   1.000
_cell.angle_alpha   90.00
_cell.angle_beta   90.00
_cell.angle_gamma   90.00
#
_symmetry.space_group_name_H-M   'P 1'
#
loop_
_entity.id
_entity.type
_entity.pdbx_description
1 polymer ?
#
loop_
_entity_poly.entity_id
_entity_poly.type
_entity_poly.pdbx_seq_one_letter_code
_entity_poly.pdbx_strand_id
1 'polypeptide(L)'
;MEFECYLDREDAEKFYDTIKGVYNQPQESLTQPVEQPKKQTQPVKRLSTEEVFEQLEKLGRLRENGVLTDAEFAEQKKKLLEQLQ
;
A
#
# COMPACT_ATOMS: atom_id res chain seq x y z
N MET A 1 12.33 -2.78 -27.48
CA MET A 1 11.26 -2.98 -26.48
C MET A 1 10.15 -2.05 -26.90
N GLU A 2 9.14 -2.61 -27.57
CA GLU A 2 8.01 -1.89 -28.13
C GLU A 2 6.93 -1.89 -27.04
N PHE A 3 6.51 -0.70 -26.58
CA PHE A 3 5.49 -0.60 -25.54
C PHE A 3 4.12 -0.77 -26.21
N GLU A 4 3.51 -1.93 -26.02
CA GLU A 4 2.12 -2.16 -26.42
C GLU A 4 1.19 -1.39 -25.46
N CYS A 5 0.71 -0.22 -25.90
CA CYS A 5 -0.32 0.54 -25.23
C CYS A 5 -1.67 -0.17 -25.37
N TYR A 6 -1.94 -1.20 -24.56
CA TYR A 6 -3.28 -1.78 -24.45
C TYR A 6 -4.18 -0.88 -23.61
N LEU A 7 -4.77 0.10 -24.29
CA LEU A 7 -6.03 0.72 -23.88
C LEU A 7 -6.91 0.76 -25.12
N ASP A 8 -7.32 -0.43 -25.56
CA ASP A 8 -8.23 -0.56 -26.69
C ASP A 8 -9.56 0.12 -26.35
N ARG A 9 -10.19 0.74 -27.35
CA ARG A 9 -11.49 1.42 -27.23
C ARG A 9 -12.54 0.54 -26.52
N GLU A 10 -12.49 -0.76 -26.77
CA GLU A 10 -13.40 -1.75 -26.18
C GLU A 10 -13.22 -1.88 -24.65
N ASP A 11 -12.01 -1.73 -24.15
CA ASP A 11 -11.75 -1.76 -22.70
C ASP A 11 -12.23 -0.47 -22.03
N ALA A 12 -12.12 0.67 -22.73
CA ALA A 12 -12.73 1.91 -22.27
C ALA A 12 -14.26 1.78 -22.20
N GLU A 13 -14.90 1.19 -23.21
CA GLU A 13 -16.35 0.98 -23.24
C GLU A 13 -16.83 0.09 -22.07
N LYS A 14 -16.16 -1.05 -21.82
CA LYS A 14 -16.45 -1.92 -20.65
C LYS A 14 -16.26 -1.20 -19.32
N PHE A 15 -15.21 -0.39 -19.20
CA PHE A 15 -14.94 0.38 -18.00
C PHE A 15 -16.07 1.38 -17.73
N TYR A 16 -16.50 2.14 -18.75
CA TYR A 16 -17.60 3.10 -18.60
C TYR A 16 -18.92 2.42 -18.26
N ASP A 17 -19.25 1.29 -18.89
CA ASP A 17 -20.43 0.51 -18.51
C ASP A 17 -20.39 0.05 -17.05
N THR A 18 -19.21 -0.35 -16.56
CA THR A 18 -19.00 -0.78 -15.17
C THR A 18 -19.28 0.38 -14.19
N ILE A 19 -18.80 1.59 -14.48
CA ILE A 19 -18.92 2.73 -13.55
C ILE A 19 -20.19 3.57 -13.77
N LYS A 20 -20.94 3.36 -14.87
CA LYS A 20 -22.14 4.13 -15.22
C LYS A 20 -23.20 4.15 -14.13
N GLY A 21 -23.33 3.05 -13.39
CA GLY A 21 -24.30 2.93 -12.28
C GLY A 21 -23.95 3.77 -11.04
N VAL A 22 -22.69 4.21 -10.89
CA VAL A 22 -22.22 4.97 -9.72
C VAL A 22 -21.69 6.36 -10.08
N TYR A 23 -21.57 6.66 -11.38
CA TYR A 23 -21.09 7.95 -11.87
C TYR A 23 -22.14 9.05 -11.62
N ASN A 24 -21.71 10.15 -10.99
CA ASN A 24 -22.54 11.30 -10.60
C ASN A 24 -23.66 11.02 -9.57
N GLN A 25 -23.59 9.94 -8.79
CA GLN A 25 -24.53 9.74 -7.69
C GLN A 25 -24.12 10.61 -6.48
N PRO A 26 -24.98 11.55 -6.01
CA PRO A 26 -24.68 12.31 -4.80
C PRO A 26 -24.60 11.36 -3.60
N GLN A 27 -23.53 11.47 -2.82
CA GLN A 27 -23.28 10.66 -1.62
C GLN A 27 -24.24 11.05 -0.49
N GLU A 28 -25.50 10.63 -0.58
CA GLU A 28 -26.41 10.59 0.55
C GLU A 28 -26.50 9.14 1.07
N SER A 29 -25.77 8.91 2.15
CA SER A 29 -25.94 7.79 3.10
C SER A 29 -25.99 6.37 2.52
N LEU A 30 -24.82 5.79 2.26
CA LEU A 30 -24.57 4.38 2.54
C LEU A 30 -23.47 4.28 3.59
N THR A 31 -23.91 4.28 4.85
CA THR A 31 -23.17 3.76 5.99
C THR A 31 -22.97 2.26 5.80
N GLN A 32 -21.92 1.88 5.07
CA GLN A 32 -21.18 0.63 5.22
C GLN A 32 -19.69 1.01 5.18
N PRO A 33 -18.82 0.42 6.01
CA PRO A 33 -17.48 0.95 6.25
C PRO A 33 -16.57 0.72 5.04
N VAL A 34 -16.58 1.67 4.11
CA VAL A 34 -15.60 1.79 3.04
C VAL A 34 -14.39 2.51 3.63
N GLU A 35 -13.27 1.81 3.71
CA GLU A 35 -11.97 2.37 4.06
C GLU A 35 -11.54 3.38 3.00
N GLN A 36 -11.87 4.64 3.25
CA GLN A 36 -11.23 5.79 2.62
C GLN A 36 -9.70 5.65 2.76
N PRO A 37 -8.87 6.03 1.76
CA PRO A 37 -7.49 6.39 2.00
C PRO A 37 -7.51 7.71 2.77
N LYS A 38 -7.82 7.59 4.07
CA LYS A 38 -7.71 8.66 5.04
C LYS A 38 -6.28 9.17 4.91
N LYS A 39 -6.13 10.47 4.65
CA LYS A 39 -4.98 11.23 5.14
C LYS A 39 -5.03 11.11 6.66
N GLN A 40 -4.56 9.98 7.16
CA GLN A 40 -4.46 9.74 8.59
C GLN A 40 -3.29 10.58 9.04
N THR A 41 -3.61 11.66 9.73
CA THR A 41 -2.82 12.08 10.88
C THR A 41 -2.83 10.87 11.83
N GLN A 42 -1.98 9.87 11.54
CA GLN A 42 -1.86 8.71 12.39
C GLN A 42 -1.31 9.22 13.73
N PRO A 43 -1.95 8.95 14.87
CA PRO A 43 -1.17 8.89 16.09
C PRO A 43 -0.06 7.88 15.76
N VAL A 44 1.20 8.28 15.94
CA VAL A 44 2.37 7.40 15.72
C VAL A 44 2.09 6.12 16.49
N LYS A 45 1.58 5.11 15.79
CA LYS A 45 1.17 3.86 16.40
C LYS A 45 2.50 3.21 16.74
N ARG A 46 2.87 3.28 18.02
CA ARG A 46 4.02 2.51 18.50
C ARG A 46 3.72 1.07 18.14
N LEU A 47 4.49 0.54 17.19
CA LEU A 47 4.38 -0.85 16.80
C LEU A 47 4.61 -1.68 18.06
N SER A 48 3.77 -2.69 18.27
CA SER A 48 4.01 -3.64 19.35
C SER A 48 5.34 -4.37 19.09
N THR A 49 5.99 -4.85 20.14
CA THR A 49 7.25 -5.58 20.04
C THR A 49 7.16 -6.75 19.05
N GLU A 50 6.04 -7.48 19.04
CA GLU A 50 5.76 -8.57 18.11
C GLU A 50 5.72 -8.07 16.65
N GLU A 51 5.03 -6.96 16.38
CA GLU A 51 4.96 -6.36 15.05
C GLU A 51 6.33 -5.88 14.54
N VAL A 52 7.22 -5.45 15.44
CA VAL A 52 8.59 -5.05 15.08
C VAL A 52 9.43 -6.28 14.69
N PHE A 53 9.29 -7.40 15.39
CA PHE A 53 9.99 -8.64 15.03
C PHE A 53 9.52 -9.19 13.68
N GLU A 54 8.21 -9.20 13.43
CA GLU A 54 7.63 -9.54 12.13
C GLU A 54 8.17 -8.67 10.99
N GLN A 55 8.34 -7.36 11.23
CA GLN A 55 8.93 -6.44 10.24
C GLN A 55 10.42 -6.71 10.02
N LEU A 56 11.18 -7.05 11.06
CA LEU A 56 12.59 -7.43 10.93
C LEU A 56 12.76 -8.69 10.09
N GLU A 57 11.88 -9.69 10.23
CA GLU A 57 11.91 -10.89 9.41
C GLU A 57 11.65 -10.57 7.93
N LYS A 58 10.60 -9.78 7.65
CA LYS A 58 10.29 -9.31 6.28
C LYS A 58 11.44 -8.51 5.68
N LEU A 59 12.09 -7.67 6.47
CA LEU A 59 13.25 -6.89 6.04
C LEU A 59 14.43 -7.79 5.63
N GLY A 60 14.67 -8.88 6.36
CA GLY A 60 15.67 -9.90 6.01
C GLY A 60 15.37 -10.55 4.67
N ARG A 61 14.11 -10.98 4.45
CA ARG A 61 13.68 -11.58 3.18
C ARG A 61 13.88 -10.62 2.00
N LEU A 62 13.61 -9.33 2.17
CA LEU A 62 13.82 -8.32 1.11
C LEU A 62 15.30 -8.19 0.71
N ARG A 63 16.22 -8.27 1.68
CA ARG A 63 17.66 -8.29 1.42
C ARG A 63 18.08 -9.56 0.68
N GLU A 64 17.63 -10.73 1.14
CA GLU A 64 17.94 -12.02 0.49
C GLU A 64 17.42 -12.09 -0.94
N ASN A 65 16.26 -11.49 -1.21
CA ASN A 65 15.69 -11.37 -2.54
C ASN A 65 16.37 -10.29 -3.42
N GLY A 66 17.38 -9.59 -2.91
CA GLY A 66 18.11 -8.54 -3.66
C GLY A 66 17.30 -7.26 -3.89
N VAL A 67 16.19 -7.06 -3.17
CA VAL A 67 15.36 -5.85 -3.28
C VAL A 67 16.01 -4.67 -2.56
N LEU A 68 16.75 -4.95 -1.49
CA LEU A 68 17.47 -3.94 -0.69
C LEU A 68 18.98 -4.17 -0.78
N THR A 69 19.73 -3.07 -0.86
CA THR A 69 21.17 -3.08 -0.64
C THR A 69 21.52 -3.24 0.84
N ASP A 70 22.75 -3.65 1.15
CA ASP A 70 23.21 -3.79 2.54
C ASP A 70 23.11 -2.48 3.34
N ALA A 71 23.31 -1.34 2.66
CA ALA A 71 23.19 -0.02 3.27
C ALA A 71 21.75 0.31 3.68
N GLU A 72 20.79 0.10 2.76
CA GLU A 72 19.36 0.32 3.03
C GLU A 72 18.84 -0.62 4.10
N PHE A 73 19.28 -1.89 4.08
CA PHE A 73 18.93 -2.87 5.11
C PHE A 73 19.42 -2.42 6.50
N ALA A 74 20.67 -1.96 6.60
CA ALA A 74 21.24 -1.54 7.88
C ALA A 74 20.51 -0.33 8.48
N GLU A 75 20.15 0.66 7.65
CA GLU A 75 19.43 1.84 8.09
C GLU A 75 18.03 1.49 8.61
N GLN A 76 17.28 0.67 7.88
CA GLN A 76 15.93 0.27 8.27
C GLN A 76 15.92 -0.65 9.49
N LYS A 77 16.88 -1.58 9.59
CA LYS A 77 17.03 -2.44 10.77
C LYS A 77 17.28 -1.62 12.03
N LYS A 78 18.15 -0.60 11.95
CA LYS A 78 18.44 0.29 13.08
C LYS A 78 17.18 1.01 13.55
N LYS A 79 16.40 1.55 12.62
CA LYS A 79 15.15 2.28 12.91
C LYS A 79 14.11 1.39 13.59
N LEU A 80 13.99 0.12 13.18
CA LEU A 80 13.09 -0.85 13.82
C LEU A 80 13.54 -1.19 15.25
N LEU A 81 14.84 -1.38 15.46
CA LEU A 81 15.38 -1.69 16.79
C LEU A 81 15.24 -0.53 17.78
N GLU A 82 15.35 0.71 17.32
CA GLU A 82 15.16 1.90 18.16
C GLU A 82 13.72 1.98 18.73
N GLN A 83 12.74 1.40 18.04
CA GLN A 83 11.36 1.34 18.54
C GLN A 83 11.15 0.33 19.68
N LEU A 84 12.15 -0.52 19.94
CA LEU A 84 12.16 -1.50 21.04
C LEU A 84 12.88 -0.98 22.29
N GLN A 85 13.51 0.20 22.24
CA GLN A 85 14.14 0.86 23.40
C GLN A 85 13.13 1.68 24.21
#